data_AF-A0A821M9T4-F1
#
_entry.id   AF-A0A821M9T4-F1
#
_cell.length_a   1.000
_cell.length_b   1.000
_cell.length_c   1.000
_cell.angle_alpha   90.00
_cell.angle_beta   90.00
_cell.angle_gamma   90.00
#
_symmetry.space_group_name_H-M   'P 1'
#
loop_
_entity.id
_entity.type
_entity.pdbx_description
1 polymer ?
#
loop_
_entity_poly.entity_id
_entity_poly.type
_entity_poly.pdbx_seq_one_letter_code
_entity_poly.pdbx_strand_id
1 'polypeptide(L)' 'EDIYQQQYKKDFEKNKIWYEHRLIDDMVAQALKSSGGFVWACKNYDGDVQSDIVAQGT' A
#
# COMPACT_ATOMS: atom_id res chain seq x y z
N GLU A 1 2.55 9.15 -9.61
CA GLU A 1 3.44 8.44 -10.55
C GLU A 1 4.76 9.19 -10.79
N ASP A 2 4.73 10.50 -11.01
CA ASP A 2 5.93 11.28 -11.40
C ASP A 2 7.13 11.15 -10.46
N ILE A 3 6.89 11.23 -9.14
CA ILE A 3 7.95 11.11 -8.12
C ILE A 3 8.57 9.69 -8.13
N TYR A 4 7.73 8.66 -8.27
CA TYR A 4 8.19 7.27 -8.32
C TYR A 4 9.13 7.04 -9.50
N GLN A 5 8.74 7.49 -10.69
CA GLN A 5 9.54 7.31 -11.91
C GLN A 5 10.84 8.12 -11.87
N GLN A 6 10.81 9.34 -11.33
CA GLN A 6 11.98 10.23 -11.34
C GLN A 6 13.02 9.87 -10.28
N GLN A 7 12.60 9.43 -9.09
CA GLN A 7 13.50 9.34 -7.94
C GLN A 7 13.61 7.93 -7.36
N TYR A 8 12.56 7.11 -7.40
CA TYR A 8 12.50 5.90 -6.60
C TYR A 8 12.54 4.60 -7.40
N LYS A 9 12.27 4.64 -8.71
CA LYS A 9 12.23 3.44 -9.58
C LYS A 9 13.49 2.57 -9.48
N LYS A 10 14.68 3.19 -9.52
CA LYS A 10 15.96 2.46 -9.46
C LYS A 10 16.15 1.71 -8.14
N ASP A 11 15.75 2.33 -7.03
CA ASP A 11 15.86 1.71 -5.71
C ASP A 11 14.80 0.62 -5.52
N PHE A 12 13.61 0.79 -6.08
CA PHE A 12 12.56 -0.23 -6.05
C PHE A 12 12.97 -1.47 -6.85
N GLU A 13 13.50 -1.29 -8.06
CA GLU A 13 14.03 -2.38 -8.88
C GLU A 13 15.20 -3.09 -8.20
N LYS A 14 16.12 -2.35 -7.56
CA LYS A 14 17.25 -2.91 -6.81
C LYS A 14 16.80 -3.77 -5.62
N ASN A 15 15.75 -3.34 -4.93
CA ASN A 15 15.21 -4.05 -3.76
C ASN A 15 14.14 -5.08 -4.14
N LYS A 16 13.85 -5.28 -5.43
CA LYS A 16 12.82 -6.20 -5.94
C LYS A 16 11.42 -5.94 -5.36
N ILE A 17 11.12 -4.67 -5.10
CA ILE A 17 9.81 -4.20 -4.67
C ILE A 17 9.17 -3.38 -5.79
N TRP A 18 7.85 -3.22 -5.75
CA TRP A 18 7.11 -2.46 -6.76
C TRP A 18 6.12 -1.51 -6.10
N TYR A 19 5.80 -0.45 -6.82
CA TYR A 19 4.71 0.46 -6.50
C TYR A 19 3.54 0.19 -7.45
N GLU A 20 2.33 0.12 -6.91
CA GLU A 20 1.12 -0.05 -7.69
C GLU A 20 0.02 0.85 -7.14
N HIS A 21 -0.63 1.62 -8.02
CA HIS A 21 -1.81 2.39 -7.67
C HIS A 21 -3.05 1.55 -7.95
N ARG A 22 -3.75 1.15 -6.88
CA ARG A 22 -4.99 0.37 -6.94
C ARG A 22 -6.18 1.16 -6.39
N LEU A 23 -7.39 0.76 -6.76
CA LEU A 23 -8.61 1.27 -6.14
C LEU A 23 -8.71 0.77 -4.70
N ILE A 24 -9.40 1.55 -3.85
CA ILE A 24 -9.50 1.27 -2.41
C ILE A 24 -10.16 -0.09 -2.12
N ASP A 25 -11.22 -0.43 -2.85
CA ASP A 25 -11.97 -1.68 -2.66
C ASP A 25 -11.08 -2.92 -2.90
N ASP A 26 -10.23 -2.86 -3.93
CA ASP A 26 -9.30 -3.94 -4.26
C ASP A 26 -8.16 -4.05 -3.25
N MET A 27 -7.69 -2.92 -2.70
CA MET A 27 -6.64 -2.89 -1.68
C MET A 27 -7.12 -3.47 -0.35
N VAL A 28 -8.36 -3.17 0.07
CA VAL A 28 -8.96 -3.75 1.28
C VAL A 28 -9.05 -5.28 1.15
N ALA A 29 -9.53 -5.77 0.00
CA ALA A 29 -9.62 -7.21 -0.26
C ALA A 29 -8.25 -7.90 -0.26
N GLN A 30 -7.23 -7.24 -0.82
CA GLN A 30 -5.86 -7.74 -0.80
C GLN A 30 -5.28 -7.77 0.61
N ALA A 31 -5.48 -6.71 1.40
CA ALA A 31 -5.00 -6.63 2.78
C ALA A 31 -5.54 -7.78 3.63
N LEU A 32 -6.85 -8.04 3.56
CA LEU A 32 -7.51 -9.11 4.30
C LEU A 32 -7.09 -10.53 3.87
N LYS A 33 -6.73 -10.73 2.59
CA LYS A 33 -6.35 -12.05 2.05
C LYS A 33 -4.84 -12.30 2.08
N SER A 34 -4.03 -11.27 2.26
CA SER A 34 -2.57 -11.37 2.27
C SER A 34 -2.04 -11.75 3.64
N SER A 35 -0.83 -12.30 3.69
CA SER A 35 -0.08 -12.49 4.93
C SER A 35 0.65 -11.21 5.40
N GLY A 36 0.23 -10.03 4.93
CA GLY A 36 0.91 -8.75 5.20
C GLY A 36 2.21 -8.57 4.39
N GLY A 37 3.11 -7.70 4.89
CA GLY A 37 4.44 -7.49 4.30
C GLY A 37 4.54 -6.41 3.22
N PHE A 38 3.58 -5.48 3.18
CA PHE A 38 3.56 -4.36 2.23
C PHE A 38 3.25 -3.05 2.96
N VAL A 39 3.61 -1.92 2.33
CA VAL A 39 3.27 -0.59 2.82
C VAL A 39 2.09 -0.07 1.99
N TRP A 40 1.04 0.38 2.66
CA TRP A 40 -0.13 0.99 2.03
C TRP A 40 -0.16 2.49 2.31
N ALA A 41 0.09 3.28 1.27
CA ALA A 41 -0.06 4.74 1.35
C ALA A 41 -1.53 5.13 1.14
N CYS A 42 -2.21 5.51 2.21
CA CYS A 42 -3.60 5.97 2.19
C CYS A 42 -3.71 7.50 2.18
N LYS A 43 -4.80 8.05 1.62
CA LYS A 43 -5.17 9.45 1.87
C LYS A 43 -5.72 9.59 3.28
N ASN A 44 -5.75 10.81 3.82
CA ASN A 44 -5.99 11.09 5.24
C ASN A 44 -7.20 10.34 5.84
N TYR A 45 -8.37 10.38 5.18
CA TYR A 45 -9.58 9.70 5.64
C TYR A 45 -9.50 8.17 5.49
N ASP A 46 -8.96 7.69 4.38
CA ASP A 46 -8.79 6.26 4.13
C ASP A 46 -7.78 5.64 5.13
N GLY A 47 -6.76 6.40 5.53
CA GLY A 47 -5.75 5.98 6.50
C GLY A 47 -6.32 5.83 7.90
N ASP A 48 -7.12 6.81 8.35
CA ASP A 48 -7.77 6.80 9.66
C ASP A 48 -8.67 5.56 9.81
N VAL A 49 -9.59 5.37 8.87
CA VAL A 49 -10.56 4.26 8.90
C VAL A 49 -9.90 2.89 8.74
N GLN A 50 -8.94 2.75 7.82
CA GLN A 50 -8.30 1.44 7.58
C GLN A 50 -7.30 1.06 8.68
N SER A 51 -6.69 2.05 9.35
CA SER A 51 -5.78 1.79 10.47
C SER A 51 -6.48 1.11 11.64
N ASP A 52 -7.70 1.53 11.96
CA ASP A 52 -8.53 0.90 13.00
C ASP A 52 -8.92 -0.53 12.64
N ILE A 53 -9.23 -0.81 11.36
CA ILE A 53 -9.60 -2.15 10.88
C ILE A 53 -8.41 -3.11 10.98
N VAL A 54 -7.21 -2.67 10.59
CA VAL A 54 -5.99 -3.48 10.73
C VAL A 54 -5.63 -3.68 12.20
N ALA A 55 -5.80 -2.67 13.05
CA ALA A 55 -5.52 -2.76 14.48
C ALA A 55 -6.50 -3.67 15.24
N GLN A 56 -7.78 -3.73 14.82
CA GLN A 56 -8.79 -4.62 15.39
C GLN A 56 -8.75 -6.05 14.82
N GLY A 57 -8.06 -6.26 13.70
CA GLY A 57 -7.87 -7.58 13.09
C GLY A 57 -7.11 -8.53 14.03
N THR A 58 -7.85 -9.41 14.70
CA THR A 58 -7.33 -10.50 15.54
C THR A 58 -6.97 -11.71 14.69
#